data_AF-A0A4D4LWH4-F1
#
_entry.id   AF-A0A4D4LWH4-F1
#
_cell.length_a   1.000
_cell.length_b   1.000
_cell.length_c   1.000
_cell.angle_alpha   90.00
_cell.angle_beta   90.00
_cell.angle_gamma   90.00
#
_symmetry.space_group_name_H-M   'P 1'
#
loop_
_entity.id
_entity.type
_entity.pdbx_description
1 polymer ?
#
loop_
_entity_poly.entity_id
_entity_poly.type
_entity_poly.pdbx_seq_one_letter_code
_entity_poly.pdbx_strand_id
1 'polypeptide(L)'
;MRLRVGSFCRLDYQGTEHGPGDEFVVSDESAPQWLRTGLVVPADGVWPEDATPAPKPPPKPAESHTAKPAAKPGEYVAHEPCQPPDSGRKSVCSVPRCPCQVPKGKCLECKRAHGRHRNSSAHQRAYRSKEWQRTRTAFLREHWHCECDECMLTPEILRPRAQVVDHIDGLGPLGPRAHDWTNLRAMTTAHHNRRTMRDQGNGT
;
A
#
# COMPACT_ATOMS: atom_id res chain seq x y z
N MET A 1 16.10 23.06 29.67
CA MET A 1 14.92 23.43 28.86
C MET A 1 13.61 22.92 29.48
N ARG A 2 12.53 23.71 29.43
CA ARG A 2 11.17 23.26 29.82
C ARG A 2 10.45 22.66 28.61
N LEU A 3 9.98 21.43 28.75
CA LEU A 3 9.22 20.73 27.72
C LEU A 3 7.80 20.48 28.22
N ARG A 4 6.84 20.43 27.30
CA ARG A 4 5.43 20.14 27.53
C ARG A 4 5.03 18.86 26.82
N VAL A 5 4.31 17.98 27.51
CA VAL A 5 3.76 16.74 26.93
C VAL A 5 2.67 17.06 25.92
N GLY A 6 2.75 16.44 24.75
CA GLY A 6 1.73 16.55 23.70
C GLY A 6 0.36 16.06 24.17
N SER A 7 -0.71 16.64 23.62
CA SER A 7 -2.09 16.49 24.11
C SER A 7 -2.67 15.07 24.13
N PHE A 8 -1.96 14.09 23.60
CA PHE A 8 -2.42 12.70 23.48
C PHE A 8 -1.42 11.67 24.06
N CYS A 9 -0.43 12.12 24.83
CA CYS A 9 0.65 11.27 25.32
C CYS A 9 0.70 11.26 26.85
N ARG A 10 1.10 10.12 27.43
CA ARG A 10 1.61 10.01 28.80
C ARG A 10 3.04 9.50 28.72
N LEU A 11 3.93 10.03 29.56
CA LEU A 11 5.33 9.61 29.59
C LEU A 11 5.82 9.49 31.03
N ASP A 12 6.67 8.50 31.28
CA ASP A 12 7.43 8.41 32.52
C ASP A 12 8.80 9.07 32.30
N TYR A 13 9.16 10.01 33.16
CA TYR A 13 10.49 10.60 33.18
C TYR A 13 11.01 10.63 34.61
N GLN A 14 12.17 9.99 34.83
CA GLN A 14 12.79 9.85 36.15
C GLN A 14 11.86 9.23 37.21
N GLY A 15 10.97 8.31 36.81
CA GLY A 15 10.00 7.68 37.71
C GLY A 15 8.82 8.57 38.10
N THR A 16 8.61 9.68 37.39
CA THR A 16 7.42 10.53 37.51
C THR A 16 6.59 10.41 36.22
N GLU A 17 5.31 10.08 36.36
CA GLU A 17 4.37 10.05 35.24
C GLU A 17 3.90 11.48 34.91
N HIS A 18 4.07 11.89 33.67
CA HIS A 18 3.61 13.16 33.12
C HIS A 18 2.47 12.92 32.12
N GLY A 19 1.34 13.57 32.37
CA GLY A 19 0.15 13.53 31.54
C GLY A 19 0.13 14.58 30.42
N PRO A 20 -0.91 14.57 29.57
CA PRO A 20 -1.07 15.53 28.49
C PRO A 20 -1.06 16.98 29.00
N GLY A 21 -0.19 17.81 28.43
CA GLY A 21 -0.06 19.22 28.81
C GLY A 21 0.83 19.48 30.03
N ASP A 22 1.30 18.43 30.73
CA ASP A 22 2.24 18.59 31.83
C ASP A 22 3.58 19.11 31.33
N GLU A 23 4.26 19.87 32.18
CA GLU A 23 5.56 20.42 31.88
C GLU A 23 6.63 19.83 32.80
N PHE A 24 7.80 19.58 32.24
CA PHE A 24 8.94 19.07 32.97
C PHE A 24 10.25 19.65 32.44
N VAL A 25 11.29 19.60 33.27
CA VAL A 25 12.60 20.18 32.97
C VAL A 25 13.57 19.07 32.57
N VAL A 26 14.21 19.26 31.42
CA VAL A 26 15.33 18.42 30.96
C VAL A 26 16.58 19.28 30.78
N SER A 27 17.75 18.65 30.76
CA SER A 27 18.98 19.37 30.39
C SER A 27 18.92 19.84 28.93
N ASP A 28 19.59 20.94 28.62
CA ASP A 28 19.64 21.47 27.25
C ASP A 28 20.30 20.47 26.28
N GLU A 29 21.23 19.65 26.78
CA GLU A 29 21.85 18.55 26.02
C GLU A 29 20.86 17.45 25.63
N SER A 30 19.87 17.14 26.47
CA SER A 30 18.89 16.08 26.22
C SER A 30 17.65 16.57 25.46
N ALA A 31 17.36 17.87 25.50
CA ALA A 31 16.15 18.45 24.92
C ALA A 31 15.96 18.12 23.41
N PRO A 32 17.00 18.14 22.55
CA PRO A 32 16.84 17.81 21.13
C PRO A 32 16.37 16.37 20.90
N GLN A 33 16.83 15.41 21.72
CA GLN A 33 16.42 14.02 21.62
C GLN A 33 14.94 13.85 21.95
N TRP A 34 14.47 14.54 22.99
CA TRP A 34 13.07 14.56 23.38
C TRP A 34 12.18 15.21 22.31
N LEU A 35 12.59 16.36 21.78
CA LEU A 35 11.84 17.08 20.74
C LEU A 35 11.70 16.29 19.44
N ARG A 36 12.72 15.49 19.08
CA ARG A 36 12.67 14.60 17.90
C ARG A 36 11.65 13.46 18.02
N THR A 37 11.21 13.11 19.22
CA THR A 37 10.18 12.08 19.41
C THR A 37 8.81 12.53 18.92
N GLY A 38 8.56 13.85 18.85
CA GLY A 38 7.24 14.42 18.58
C GLY A 38 6.21 14.21 19.71
N LEU A 39 6.62 13.63 20.84
CA LEU A 39 5.76 13.40 22.01
C LEU A 39 5.71 14.62 22.94
N VAL A 40 6.68 15.51 22.83
CA VAL A 40 6.82 16.72 23.66
C VAL A 40 7.19 17.92 22.79
N VAL A 41 6.84 19.11 23.25
CA VAL A 41 7.13 20.39 22.58
C VAL A 41 7.80 21.37 23.55
N PRO A 42 8.51 22.39 23.07
CA PRO A 42 9.02 23.46 23.94
C PRO A 42 7.88 24.14 24.68
N ALA A 43 7.96 24.27 26.00
CA ALA A 43 6.89 24.89 26.79
C ALA A 43 6.74 26.40 26.49
N ASP A 44 7.84 27.05 26.10
CA ASP A 44 7.92 28.45 25.67
C ASP A 44 7.63 28.64 24.17
N GLY A 45 7.44 27.55 23.42
CA GLY A 45 7.21 27.56 21.97
C GLY A 45 8.46 27.85 21.14
N VAL A 46 9.64 27.98 21.74
CA VAL A 46 10.90 28.26 21.03
C VAL A 46 11.60 26.95 20.70
N TRP A 47 11.74 26.64 19.41
CA TRP A 47 12.43 25.44 18.96
C TRP A 47 13.93 25.69 18.85
N PRO A 48 14.78 24.87 19.49
CA PRO A 48 16.23 24.88 19.29
C PRO A 48 16.55 24.62 17.81
N GLU A 49 17.52 25.33 17.25
CA GLU A 49 17.88 25.22 15.82
C GLU A 49 18.29 23.79 15.42
N ASP A 50 18.89 23.06 16.35
CA ASP A 50 19.33 21.66 16.27
C ASP A 50 18.24 20.60 16.57
N ALA A 51 17.09 21.06 17.07
CA ALA A 51 15.93 20.23 17.39
C ALA A 51 14.81 20.35 16.33
N THR A 52 15.03 21.09 15.25
CA THR A 52 14.11 21.11 14.11
C THR A 52 13.89 19.66 13.64
N PRO A 53 12.65 19.12 13.69
CA PRO A 53 12.39 17.80 13.14
C PRO A 53 12.89 17.81 11.70
N ALA A 54 13.72 16.81 11.34
CA ALA A 54 14.31 16.74 10.01
C ALA A 54 13.24 17.09 8.98
N PRO A 55 13.45 18.12 8.13
CA PRO A 55 12.46 18.48 7.14
C PRO A 55 12.10 17.20 6.42
N LYS A 56 10.79 16.91 6.31
CA LYS A 56 10.31 15.81 5.46
C LYS A 56 11.13 15.91 4.19
N PRO A 57 11.86 14.84 3.78
CA PRO A 57 12.61 14.90 2.54
C PRO A 57 11.61 15.43 1.50
N PRO A 58 11.99 16.47 0.73
CA PRO A 58 11.09 17.00 -0.28
C PRO A 58 10.58 15.79 -1.05
N PRO A 59 9.26 15.70 -1.32
CA PRO A 59 8.77 14.62 -2.16
C PRO A 59 9.69 14.61 -3.36
N LYS A 60 10.40 13.48 -3.57
CA LYS A 60 11.28 13.35 -4.73
C LYS A 60 10.47 13.90 -5.90
N PRO A 61 10.99 14.88 -6.67
CA PRO A 61 10.27 15.33 -7.85
C PRO A 61 9.89 14.06 -8.56
N ALA A 62 8.57 13.87 -8.74
CA ALA A 62 8.05 12.64 -9.30
C ALA A 62 8.88 12.42 -10.56
N GLU A 63 9.79 11.43 -10.50
CA GLU A 63 10.53 11.05 -11.68
C GLU A 63 9.40 10.71 -12.63
N SER A 64 9.28 11.53 -13.66
CA SER A 64 8.46 11.26 -14.80
C SER A 64 9.07 10.02 -15.42
N HIS A 65 8.79 8.87 -14.81
CA HIS A 65 8.39 7.72 -15.57
C HIS A 65 7.42 8.31 -16.57
N THR A 66 7.94 8.46 -17.78
CA THR A 66 7.16 8.50 -18.99
C THR A 66 6.30 7.25 -18.86
N ALA A 67 5.14 7.44 -18.21
CA ALA A 67 4.07 6.52 -18.25
C ALA A 67 3.88 6.35 -19.75
N LYS A 68 4.19 5.15 -20.23
CA LYS A 68 3.71 4.67 -21.51
C LYS A 68 2.27 5.16 -21.58
N PRO A 69 1.91 6.04 -22.53
CA PRO A 69 0.69 6.83 -22.41
C PRO A 69 -0.45 5.88 -22.13
N ALA A 70 -1.07 6.05 -20.95
CA ALA A 70 -2.33 5.40 -20.68
C ALA A 70 -3.25 5.88 -21.80
N ALA A 71 -3.66 4.95 -22.67
CA ALA A 71 -4.59 5.23 -23.73
C ALA A 71 -5.76 5.98 -23.10
N LYS A 72 -5.99 7.23 -23.55
CA LYS A 72 -7.11 8.05 -23.07
C LYS A 72 -8.38 7.19 -23.15
N PRO A 73 -9.26 7.23 -22.14
CA PRO A 73 -10.56 6.57 -22.25
C PRO A 73 -11.32 7.25 -23.41
N GLY A 74 -11.29 6.63 -24.59
CA GLY A 74 -11.96 7.11 -25.80
C GLY A 74 -11.11 7.21 -27.06
N GLU A 75 -9.78 7.03 -27.01
CA GLU A 75 -8.96 7.02 -28.21
C GLU A 75 -8.81 5.58 -28.72
N TYR A 76 -9.82 5.14 -29.48
CA TYR A 76 -9.79 3.85 -30.16
C TYR A 76 -8.83 3.96 -31.35
N VAL A 77 -7.69 3.27 -31.25
CA VAL A 77 -6.82 3.03 -32.40
C VAL A 77 -7.69 2.38 -33.48
N ALA A 78 -7.74 2.99 -34.66
CA ALA A 78 -8.37 2.38 -35.82
C ALA A 78 -7.62 1.07 -36.11
N HIS A 79 -8.17 -0.04 -35.66
CA HIS A 79 -7.64 -1.36 -35.97
C HIS A 79 -7.97 -1.70 -37.43
N GLU A 80 -7.10 -2.52 -38.04
CA GLU A 80 -7.25 -3.06 -39.39
C GLU A 80 -8.71 -3.40 -39.74
N PRO A 81 -9.11 -3.23 -41.03
CA PRO A 81 -10.49 -3.37 -41.44
C PRO A 81 -11.08 -4.70 -40.98
N CYS A 82 -12.10 -4.60 -40.11
CA CYS A 82 -12.90 -5.71 -39.64
C CYS A 82 -13.31 -6.60 -40.82
N GLN A 83 -12.78 -7.83 -40.89
CA GLN A 83 -13.14 -8.79 -41.93
C GLN A 83 -14.68 -8.95 -41.96
N PRO A 84 -15.33 -8.73 -43.11
CA PRO A 84 -16.77 -8.84 -43.21
C PRO A 84 -17.20 -10.32 -43.07
N PRO A 85 -18.25 -10.63 -42.30
CA PRO A 85 -18.83 -11.96 -42.30
C PRO A 85 -19.63 -12.19 -43.60
N ASP A 86 -19.64 -13.44 -44.05
CA ASP A 86 -20.44 -13.90 -45.19
C ASP A 86 -21.95 -13.67 -44.94
N SER A 87 -22.54 -12.87 -45.85
CA SER A 87 -23.97 -12.79 -46.21
C SER A 87 -25.02 -13.09 -45.11
N GLY A 88 -25.30 -12.10 -44.24
CA GLY A 88 -26.49 -12.09 -43.36
C GLY A 88 -26.94 -10.67 -42.97
N ARG A 89 -28.13 -10.50 -42.38
CA ARG A 89 -28.62 -9.19 -41.85
C ARG A 89 -27.57 -8.61 -40.89
N LYS A 90 -27.16 -7.37 -41.15
CA LYS A 90 -26.05 -6.70 -40.45
C LYS A 90 -26.57 -5.72 -39.41
N SER A 91 -26.02 -5.76 -38.20
CA SER A 91 -26.19 -4.75 -37.16
C SER A 91 -24.86 -4.07 -36.87
N VAL A 92 -24.88 -2.80 -36.47
CA VAL A 92 -23.66 -2.13 -35.99
C VAL A 92 -23.24 -2.77 -34.67
N CYS A 93 -21.93 -2.94 -34.47
CA CYS A 93 -21.37 -3.42 -33.22
C CYS A 93 -21.94 -2.62 -32.04
N SER A 94 -22.40 -3.32 -31.00
CA SER A 94 -23.02 -2.71 -29.82
C SER A 94 -22.05 -1.93 -28.91
N VAL A 95 -20.79 -1.76 -29.31
CA VAL A 95 -19.80 -0.93 -28.61
C VAL A 95 -19.87 0.48 -29.20
N PRO A 96 -20.08 1.53 -28.38
CA PRO A 96 -20.13 2.90 -28.87
C PRO A 96 -18.93 3.25 -29.74
N ARG A 97 -19.18 3.87 -30.90
CA ARG A 97 -18.16 4.31 -31.87
C ARG A 97 -17.36 3.18 -32.55
N CYS A 98 -17.76 1.92 -32.42
CA CYS A 98 -17.19 0.84 -33.22
C CYS A 98 -17.86 0.78 -34.60
N PRO A 99 -17.14 0.98 -35.71
CA PRO A 99 -17.73 0.99 -37.05
C PRO A 99 -18.05 -0.41 -37.60
N CYS A 100 -17.73 -1.49 -36.88
CA CYS A 100 -17.82 -2.85 -37.41
C CYS A 100 -19.27 -3.34 -37.54
N GLN A 101 -19.56 -3.99 -38.67
CA GLN A 101 -20.84 -4.66 -38.91
C GLN A 101 -20.76 -6.12 -38.46
N VAL A 102 -21.75 -6.55 -37.67
CA VAL A 102 -21.81 -7.91 -37.12
C VAL A 102 -23.23 -8.48 -37.26
N PRO A 103 -23.38 -9.82 -37.33
CA PRO A 103 -24.71 -10.44 -37.37
C PRO A 103 -25.55 -10.09 -36.14
N LYS A 104 -24.92 -10.01 -34.96
CA LYS A 104 -25.54 -9.56 -33.70
C LYS A 104 -24.48 -9.23 -32.64
N GLY A 105 -24.67 -8.14 -31.88
CA GLY A 105 -23.91 -7.86 -30.65
C GLY A 105 -22.55 -7.19 -30.87
N LYS A 106 -21.47 -7.74 -30.27
CA LYS A 106 -20.11 -7.17 -30.34
C LYS A 106 -19.24 -7.90 -31.38
N CYS A 107 -18.36 -7.18 -32.08
CA CYS A 107 -17.37 -7.79 -32.97
C CYS A 107 -16.32 -8.60 -32.19
N LEU A 108 -15.59 -9.49 -32.87
CA LEU A 108 -14.57 -10.36 -32.25
C LEU A 108 -13.51 -9.54 -31.49
N GLU A 109 -13.08 -8.41 -32.05
CA GLU A 109 -12.06 -7.59 -31.40
C GLU A 109 -12.60 -6.85 -30.17
N CYS A 110 -13.80 -6.29 -30.24
CA CYS A 110 -14.48 -5.74 -29.06
C CYS A 110 -14.75 -6.81 -27.99
N LYS A 111 -15.05 -8.06 -28.39
CA LYS A 111 -15.17 -9.20 -27.46
C LYS A 111 -13.83 -9.53 -26.81
N ARG A 112 -12.73 -9.56 -27.58
CA ARG A 112 -11.37 -9.80 -27.09
C ARG A 112 -10.88 -8.69 -26.17
N ALA A 113 -11.02 -7.42 -26.55
CA ALA A 113 -10.66 -6.27 -25.72
C ALA A 113 -11.41 -6.32 -24.39
N HIS A 114 -12.73 -6.54 -24.42
CA HIS A 114 -13.53 -6.69 -23.20
C HIS A 114 -13.15 -7.93 -22.38
N GLY A 115 -12.71 -9.02 -23.02
CA GLY A 115 -12.16 -10.20 -22.36
C GLY A 115 -10.81 -9.95 -21.69
N ARG A 116 -9.90 -9.20 -22.34
CA ARG A 116 -8.62 -8.77 -21.77
C ARG A 116 -8.80 -7.95 -20.49
N HIS A 117 -9.80 -7.07 -20.45
CA HIS A 117 -10.13 -6.29 -19.24
C HIS A 117 -10.82 -7.12 -18.14
N ARG A 118 -11.54 -8.19 -18.49
CA ARG A 118 -12.16 -9.11 -17.51
C ARG A 118 -11.19 -10.15 -16.97
N ASN A 119 -10.15 -10.49 -17.73
CA ASN A 119 -9.16 -11.47 -17.33
C ASN A 119 -8.12 -10.84 -16.41
N SER A 120 -8.49 -10.61 -15.14
CA SER A 120 -7.49 -10.47 -14.07
C SER A 120 -6.49 -11.64 -14.16
N SER A 121 -5.19 -11.37 -14.03
CA SER A 121 -4.16 -12.42 -14.16
C SER A 121 -4.44 -13.58 -13.21
N ALA A 122 -3.94 -14.79 -13.51
CA ALA A 122 -4.11 -15.94 -12.62
C ALA A 122 -3.72 -15.61 -11.17
N HIS A 123 -2.64 -14.85 -11.02
CA HIS A 123 -2.18 -14.28 -9.75
C HIS A 123 -3.24 -13.39 -9.07
N GLN A 124 -3.81 -12.40 -9.77
CA GLN A 124 -4.88 -11.56 -9.22
C GLN A 124 -6.14 -12.35 -8.85
N ARG A 125 -6.48 -13.39 -9.63
CA ARG A 125 -7.61 -14.28 -9.30
C ARG A 125 -7.35 -15.08 -8.03
N ALA A 126 -6.12 -15.57 -7.83
CA ALA A 126 -5.74 -16.30 -6.64
C ALA A 126 -5.88 -15.43 -5.36
N TYR A 127 -5.48 -14.16 -5.40
CA TYR A 127 -5.72 -13.21 -4.31
C TYR A 127 -7.22 -12.88 -4.09
N ARG A 128 -8.08 -13.12 -5.07
CA ARG A 128 -9.53 -12.94 -4.95
C ARG A 128 -10.27 -14.25 -4.64
N SER A 129 -9.56 -15.37 -4.56
CA SER A 129 -10.14 -16.68 -4.25
C SER A 129 -10.76 -16.70 -2.86
N LYS A 130 -11.81 -17.51 -2.67
CA LYS A 130 -12.48 -17.61 -1.36
C LYS A 130 -11.57 -18.24 -0.32
N GLU A 131 -10.75 -19.18 -0.76
CA GLU A 131 -9.75 -19.91 0.02
C GLU A 131 -8.74 -18.94 0.63
N TRP A 132 -8.19 -18.04 -0.20
CA TRP A 132 -7.26 -17.02 0.28
C TRP A 132 -7.94 -16.01 1.18
N GLN A 133 -9.14 -15.51 0.82
CA GLN A 133 -9.86 -14.56 1.65
C GLN A 133 -10.17 -15.13 3.04
N ARG A 134 -10.58 -16.41 3.14
CA ARG A 134 -10.79 -17.12 4.41
C ARG A 134 -9.50 -17.22 5.21
N THR A 135 -8.42 -17.65 4.58
CA THR A 135 -7.10 -17.78 5.22
C THR A 135 -6.63 -16.43 5.77
N ARG A 136 -6.66 -15.39 4.93
CA ARG A 136 -6.28 -14.02 5.28
C ARG A 136 -7.10 -13.49 6.46
N THR A 137 -8.42 -13.69 6.42
CA THR A 137 -9.30 -13.22 7.50
C THR A 137 -9.06 -13.99 8.81
N ALA A 138 -8.86 -15.31 8.76
CA ALA A 138 -8.55 -16.10 9.94
C ALA A 138 -7.20 -15.69 10.54
N PHE A 139 -6.17 -15.54 9.69
CA PHE A 139 -4.83 -15.16 10.12
C PHE A 139 -4.81 -13.76 10.77
N LEU A 140 -5.42 -12.74 10.15
CA LEU A 140 -5.47 -11.38 10.74
C LEU A 140 -6.34 -11.28 12.00
N ARG A 141 -7.18 -12.28 12.29
CA ARG A 141 -7.93 -12.36 13.54
C ARG A 141 -7.12 -12.95 14.69
N GLU A 142 -6.06 -13.70 14.40
CA GLU A 142 -5.15 -14.21 15.42
C GLU A 142 -3.94 -13.26 15.57
N HIS A 143 -3.46 -12.71 14.45
CA HIS A 143 -2.27 -11.88 14.39
C HIS A 143 -2.66 -10.40 14.20
N TRP A 144 -2.95 -9.72 15.32
CA TRP A 144 -3.46 -8.34 15.31
C TRP A 144 -2.39 -7.28 15.04
N HIS A 145 -1.15 -7.58 15.43
CA HIS A 145 -0.03 -6.66 15.38
C HIS A 145 0.92 -6.97 14.22
N CYS A 146 1.68 -5.97 13.79
CA CYS A 146 2.68 -6.14 12.73
C CYS A 146 3.86 -7.00 13.22
N GLU A 147 4.23 -7.99 12.42
CA GLU A 147 5.24 -9.01 12.68
C GLU A 147 6.42 -8.91 11.71
N CYS A 148 6.65 -7.74 11.13
CA CYS A 148 7.89 -7.50 10.39
C CYS A 148 9.08 -7.52 11.36
N ASP A 149 10.27 -7.78 10.83
CA ASP A 149 11.52 -7.89 11.60
C ASP A 149 11.75 -6.67 12.51
N GLU A 150 11.45 -5.46 12.03
CA GLU A 150 11.55 -4.21 12.81
C GLU A 150 10.56 -4.19 13.99
N CYS A 151 9.30 -4.56 13.79
CA CYS A 151 8.27 -4.53 14.84
C CYS A 151 8.44 -5.67 15.85
N MET A 152 9.01 -6.80 15.44
CA MET A 152 9.28 -7.93 16.34
C MET A 152 10.30 -7.58 17.44
N LEU A 153 11.17 -6.58 17.20
CA LEU A 153 12.10 -6.04 18.20
C LEU A 153 11.40 -5.13 19.22
N THR A 154 10.20 -4.65 18.92
CA THR A 154 9.41 -3.79 19.80
C THR A 154 8.45 -4.65 20.65
N PRO A 155 8.17 -4.27 21.92
CA PRO A 155 7.09 -4.87 22.70
C PRO A 155 5.76 -4.86 21.94
N GLU A 156 4.98 -5.95 22.06
CA GLU A 156 3.73 -6.16 21.30
C GLU A 156 2.74 -5.00 21.42
N ILE A 157 2.61 -4.43 22.64
CA ILE A 157 1.72 -3.31 22.92
C ILE A 157 2.01 -2.04 22.11
N LEU A 158 3.25 -1.88 21.64
CA LEU A 158 3.67 -0.74 20.82
C LEU A 158 3.65 -1.05 19.32
N ARG A 159 3.39 -2.31 18.92
CA ARG A 159 3.39 -2.70 17.52
C ARG A 159 2.14 -2.18 16.82
N PRO A 160 2.27 -1.56 15.63
CA PRO A 160 1.11 -1.08 14.90
C PRO A 160 0.21 -2.24 14.46
N ARG A 161 -1.08 -1.95 14.32
CA ARG A 161 -2.07 -2.95 13.87
C ARG A 161 -1.76 -3.43 12.45
N ALA A 162 -1.78 -4.75 12.25
CA ALA A 162 -1.65 -5.35 10.95
C ALA A 162 -2.88 -5.10 10.06
N GLN A 163 -2.64 -4.94 8.76
CA GLN A 163 -3.66 -4.65 7.75
C GLN A 163 -3.61 -5.64 6.59
N VAL A 164 -2.43 -6.20 6.33
CA VAL A 164 -2.17 -7.12 5.23
C VAL A 164 -1.47 -8.36 5.74
N VAL A 165 -1.57 -9.43 4.96
CA VAL A 165 -0.84 -10.67 5.19
C VAL A 165 0.17 -10.79 4.06
N ASP A 166 1.40 -11.06 4.42
CA ASP A 166 2.52 -11.20 3.52
C ASP A 166 3.01 -12.64 3.51
N HIS A 167 3.29 -13.18 2.32
CA HIS A 167 3.91 -14.49 2.18
C HIS A 167 5.42 -14.36 2.38
N ILE A 168 5.97 -15.06 3.36
CA ILE A 168 7.39 -15.00 3.72
C ILE A 168 8.26 -15.42 2.53
N ASP A 169 7.88 -16.49 1.83
CA ASP A 169 8.56 -16.97 0.62
C ASP A 169 8.39 -16.08 -0.62
N GLY A 170 7.48 -15.11 -0.60
CA GLY A 170 7.19 -14.23 -1.72
C GLY A 170 6.47 -14.89 -2.91
N LEU A 171 6.05 -16.15 -2.81
CA LEU A 171 5.39 -16.89 -3.91
C LEU A 171 3.89 -16.62 -4.00
N GLY A 172 3.31 -15.99 -2.98
CA GLY A 172 1.91 -15.58 -2.97
C GLY A 172 0.93 -16.76 -2.88
N PRO A 173 -0.36 -16.52 -3.17
CA PRO A 173 -1.43 -17.50 -3.04
C PRO A 173 -1.43 -18.61 -4.11
N LEU A 174 -0.51 -18.56 -5.07
CA LEU A 174 -0.28 -19.66 -6.03
C LEU A 174 0.90 -20.56 -5.60
N GLY A 175 1.64 -20.17 -4.55
CA GLY A 175 2.75 -20.96 -4.04
C GLY A 175 2.29 -22.26 -3.35
N PRO A 176 3.18 -23.26 -3.24
CA PRO A 176 2.86 -24.53 -2.58
C PRO A 176 2.49 -24.36 -1.10
N ARG A 177 2.97 -23.29 -0.46
CA ARG A 177 2.69 -22.91 0.93
C ARG A 177 1.74 -21.71 1.04
N ALA A 178 0.86 -21.52 0.06
CA ALA A 178 -0.04 -20.37 -0.03
C ALA A 178 -0.92 -20.15 1.20
N HIS A 179 -1.31 -21.23 1.87
CA HIS A 179 -2.22 -21.23 3.02
C HIS A 179 -1.58 -21.77 4.31
N ASP A 180 -0.28 -22.05 4.29
CA ASP A 180 0.47 -22.49 5.45
C ASP A 180 0.76 -21.29 6.35
N TRP A 181 0.25 -21.31 7.58
CA TRP A 181 0.39 -20.20 8.52
C TRP A 181 1.85 -19.90 8.87
N THR A 182 2.73 -20.91 8.81
CA THR A 182 4.17 -20.71 9.04
C THR A 182 4.87 -19.95 7.91
N ASN A 183 4.21 -19.81 6.77
CA ASN A 183 4.66 -19.02 5.62
C ASN A 183 3.99 -17.63 5.54
N LEU A 184 3.16 -17.28 6.52
CA LEU A 184 2.45 -16.01 6.55
C LEU A 184 3.00 -15.14 7.68
N ARG A 185 2.95 -13.82 7.47
CA ARG A 185 3.19 -12.83 8.54
C ARG A 185 2.24 -11.67 8.42
N ALA A 186 1.82 -11.14 9.55
CA ALA A 186 0.93 -9.99 9.61
C ALA A 186 1.74 -8.70 9.48
N MET A 187 1.34 -7.78 8.58
CA MET A 187 2.09 -6.54 8.36
C MET A 187 1.18 -5.32 8.24
N THR A 188 1.73 -4.14 8.54
CA THR A 188 1.15 -2.89 8.06
C THR A 188 1.34 -2.77 6.55
N THR A 189 0.47 -2.01 5.89
CA THR A 189 0.61 -1.73 4.45
C THR A 189 1.95 -1.06 4.14
N ALA A 190 2.42 -0.17 5.03
CA ALA A 190 3.69 0.54 4.85
C ALA A 190 4.91 -0.41 4.90
N HIS A 191 4.98 -1.30 5.90
CA HIS A 191 6.09 -2.26 6.03
C HIS A 191 6.07 -3.30 4.91
N HIS A 192 4.88 -3.77 4.52
CA HIS A 192 4.74 -4.65 3.37
C HIS A 192 5.26 -3.99 2.09
N ASN A 193 4.84 -2.75 1.81
CA ASN A 193 5.31 -2.04 0.60
C ASN A 193 6.82 -1.80 0.61
N ARG A 194 7.40 -1.41 1.75
CA ARG A 194 8.86 -1.25 1.90
C ARG A 194 9.60 -2.55 1.60
N ARG A 195 9.10 -3.67 2.13
CA ARG A 195 9.65 -5.01 1.89
C ARG A 195 9.56 -5.39 0.42
N THR A 196 8.40 -5.25 -0.20
CA THR A 196 8.20 -5.50 -1.63
C THR A 196 9.14 -4.66 -2.48
N MET A 197 9.34 -3.38 -2.15
CA MET A 197 10.29 -2.52 -2.86
C MET A 197 11.74 -2.98 -2.69
N ARG A 198 12.13 -3.45 -1.50
CA ARG A 198 13.47 -4.02 -1.28
C ARG A 198 13.67 -5.28 -2.12
N ASP A 199 12.68 -6.17 -2.13
CA ASP A 199 12.79 -7.46 -2.77
C ASP A 199 12.68 -7.35 -4.32
N GLN A 200 12.00 -6.32 -4.85
CA GLN A 200 11.87 -6.04 -6.29
C GLN A 200 12.89 -5.01 -6.81
N GLY A 201 13.49 -4.20 -5.94
CA GLY A 201 14.42 -3.13 -6.28
C GLY A 201 15.85 -3.59 -6.61
N ASN A 202 16.15 -4.87 -6.42
CA ASN A 202 17.47 -5.47 -6.70
C ASN A 202 17.60 -6.05 -8.13
N GLY A 203 16.77 -5.61 -9.08
CA GLY A 203 16.96 -5.92 -10.49
C GLY A 203 18.06 -5.06 -11.10
N THR A 204 19.26 -5.62 -11.25
CA THR A 204 20.28 -5.17 -12.22
C THR A 204 19.76 -5.23 -13.64
#